data_AF-A0ABD2PWR6-F1
#
_entry.id   AF-A0ABD2PWR6-F1
#
_cell.length_a   1.000
_cell.length_b   1.000
_cell.length_c   1.000
_cell.angle_alpha   90.00
_cell.angle_beta   90.00
_cell.angle_gamma   90.00
#
_symmetry.space_group_name_H-M   'P 1'
#
loop_
_entity.id
_entity.type
_entity.pdbx_description
1 polymer ?
#
loop_
_entity_poly.entity_id
_entity_poly.type
_entity_poly.pdbx_seq_one_letter_code
_entity_poly.pdbx_strand_id
1 'polypeptide(L)'
;MEVEKLLSQLQVNAATGLSFSEASNRRLNFGPNEFDVSEDEPQWKKFLDQFKEPMILLLLGSAAVSLIIGEVHDAASIALAITIVCTVAFIQNYRSEKALESLKMLMPPNLRDNNLHEFNASELVPGDIVILSVGDRIPADLRLFDCSDLQVDESTLTGEVDPVRKHSQSILLPRSKTFATLHADTHSTIHPTQTFLNMDVQALKSTRSHISAPLDNLGFDDREEHVSPLEAPKHSAHDLLNIGFMGTLVRGGHAKGVVIATAKHSTFGEVFTLMQSEESPRTPLQRGMDLLGKQLTMISMVIIIVIVIFGLIQHRSLLELFNVAIPEGLPIVVTVTLAIGQIRMASRNAIVKKLPAVETLGCVNVICTDKTGTITKNEMTVTKVVTSGLERVSVTGVGYSPLGGKLIWDMESSISVETNGNLRRLIEVGFIDLWVLSNSAR
;
A
#
# COMPACT_ATOMS: atom_id res chain seq x y z
N MET A 1 18.11 -17.94 12.60
CA MET A 1 18.80 -19.20 12.26
C MET A 1 20.28 -18.91 12.01
N GLU A 2 21.17 -19.84 12.38
CA GLU A 2 22.58 -19.79 11.99
C GLU A 2 22.72 -19.94 10.47
N VAL A 3 23.73 -19.29 9.89
CA VAL A 3 23.94 -19.25 8.44
C VAL A 3 24.26 -20.63 7.88
N GLU A 4 25.11 -21.41 8.56
CA GLU A 4 25.52 -22.73 8.08
C GLU A 4 24.33 -23.68 7.95
N LYS A 5 23.46 -23.68 8.96
CA LYS A 5 22.22 -24.48 8.95
C LYS A 5 21.24 -24.01 7.87
N LEU A 6 21.22 -22.71 7.57
CA LEU A 6 20.38 -22.16 6.50
C LEU A 6 20.90 -22.60 5.12
N LEU A 7 22.21 -22.50 4.90
CA LEU A 7 22.86 -22.89 3.65
C LEU A 7 22.72 -24.39 3.40
N SER A 8 22.82 -25.22 4.45
CA SER A 8 22.56 -26.66 4.33
C SER A 8 21.11 -26.95 3.95
N GLN A 9 20.15 -26.24 4.57
CA GLN A 9 18.73 -26.40 4.26
C GLN A 9 18.38 -25.96 2.82
N LEU A 10 19.02 -24.90 2.33
CA LEU A 10 18.84 -24.42 0.95
C LEU A 10 19.70 -25.19 -0.06
N GLN A 11 20.56 -26.12 0.39
CA GLN A 11 21.52 -26.87 -0.42
C GLN A 11 22.44 -25.95 -1.26
N VAL A 12 22.97 -24.89 -0.66
CA VAL A 12 23.81 -23.88 -1.35
C VAL A 12 25.16 -23.73 -0.67
N ASN A 13 26.21 -23.57 -1.48
CA ASN A 13 27.54 -23.21 -1.00
C ASN A 13 27.74 -21.70 -1.05
N ALA A 14 28.12 -21.08 0.09
CA ALA A 14 28.35 -19.64 0.22
C ALA A 14 29.41 -19.08 -0.74
N ALA A 15 30.40 -19.88 -1.12
CA ALA A 15 31.52 -19.44 -1.95
C ALA A 15 31.19 -19.48 -3.45
N THR A 16 30.51 -20.53 -3.90
CA THR A 16 30.25 -20.76 -5.34
C THR A 16 28.86 -20.31 -5.79
N GLY A 17 27.92 -20.14 -4.86
CA GLY A 17 26.52 -19.90 -5.17
C GLY A 17 25.80 -21.14 -5.72
N LEU A 18 24.64 -20.90 -6.32
CA LEU A 18 23.81 -21.93 -6.96
C LEU A 18 24.28 -22.20 -8.39
N SER A 19 24.06 -23.42 -8.89
CA SER A 19 24.31 -23.75 -10.30
C SER A 19 23.20 -23.26 -11.21
N PHE A 20 23.50 -22.98 -12.49
CA PHE A 20 22.47 -22.57 -13.46
C PHE A 20 21.33 -23.58 -13.60
N SER A 21 21.65 -24.88 -13.63
CA SER A 21 20.66 -25.95 -13.75
C SER A 21 19.71 -26.00 -12.56
N GLU A 22 20.24 -25.82 -11.35
CA GLU A 22 19.44 -25.85 -10.12
C GLU A 22 18.59 -24.58 -10.01
N ALA A 23 19.16 -23.43 -10.38
CA ALA A 23 18.41 -22.17 -10.45
C ALA A 23 17.23 -22.25 -11.41
N SER A 24 17.43 -22.84 -12.60
CA SER A 24 16.34 -23.06 -13.58
C SER A 24 15.28 -24.02 -13.05
N ASN A 25 15.66 -25.08 -12.34
CA ASN A 25 14.71 -26.01 -11.74
C ASN A 25 13.86 -25.33 -10.65
N ARG A 26 14.51 -24.56 -9.76
CA ARG A 26 13.80 -23.76 -8.75
C ARG A 26 12.88 -22.73 -9.36
N ARG A 27 13.24 -22.13 -10.49
CA ARG A 27 12.40 -21.17 -11.19
C ARG A 27 11.11 -21.79 -11.73
N LEU A 28 11.17 -23.04 -12.21
CA LEU A 28 9.97 -23.77 -12.65
C LEU A 28 9.03 -24.06 -11.47
N ASN A 29 9.59 -24.32 -10.28
CA ASN A 29 8.81 -24.65 -9.09
C ASN A 29 8.25 -23.41 -8.36
N PHE A 30 9.01 -22.32 -8.27
CA PHE A 30 8.64 -21.11 -7.51
C PHE A 30 8.09 -19.97 -8.36
N GLY A 31 8.27 -20.04 -9.68
CA GLY A 31 7.95 -18.94 -10.57
C GLY A 31 8.98 -17.80 -10.51
N PRO A 32 8.76 -16.74 -11.30
CA PRO A 32 9.64 -15.57 -11.33
C PRO A 32 9.51 -14.75 -10.04
N ASN A 33 10.59 -14.04 -9.67
CA ASN A 33 10.58 -13.03 -8.61
C ASN A 33 9.92 -11.73 -9.12
N GLU A 34 8.67 -11.82 -9.53
CA GLU A 34 7.83 -10.68 -9.91
C GLU A 34 6.50 -10.75 -9.15
N PHE A 35 5.97 -9.58 -8.83
CA PHE A 35 4.59 -9.51 -8.38
C PHE A 35 3.69 -9.75 -9.57
N ASP A 36 2.85 -10.77 -9.43
CA ASP A 36 1.68 -10.98 -10.26
C ASP A 36 0.77 -9.76 -10.06
N VAL A 37 0.90 -8.77 -10.93
CA VAL A 37 -0.11 -7.73 -11.05
C VAL A 37 -1.31 -8.48 -11.58
N SER A 38 -2.24 -8.79 -10.67
CA SER A 38 -3.49 -9.52 -10.94
C SER A 38 -3.91 -9.27 -12.37
N GLU A 39 -3.99 -10.33 -13.19
CA GLU A 39 -4.34 -10.24 -14.61
C GLU A 39 -5.39 -9.15 -14.77
N ASP A 40 -5.02 -8.04 -15.42
CA ASP A 40 -5.94 -6.95 -15.67
C ASP A 40 -7.20 -7.59 -16.24
N GLU A 41 -8.32 -7.49 -15.51
CA GLU A 41 -9.58 -7.93 -16.07
C GLU A 41 -9.65 -7.31 -17.46
N PRO A 42 -9.86 -8.14 -18.50
CA PRO A 42 -9.66 -7.66 -19.84
C PRO A 42 -10.57 -6.47 -20.04
N GLN A 43 -10.06 -5.40 -20.63
CA GLN A 43 -10.68 -4.07 -20.59
C GLN A 43 -12.16 -4.07 -21.03
N TRP A 44 -12.54 -5.00 -21.92
CA TRP A 44 -13.92 -5.22 -22.34
C TRP A 44 -14.84 -5.75 -21.23
N LYS A 45 -14.32 -6.55 -20.28
CA LYS A 45 -15.05 -7.04 -19.11
C LYS A 45 -15.31 -5.89 -18.12
N LYS A 46 -14.30 -5.06 -17.83
CA LYS A 46 -14.47 -3.83 -17.03
C LYS A 46 -15.53 -2.90 -17.64
N PHE A 47 -15.54 -2.78 -18.97
CA PHE A 47 -16.58 -2.03 -19.70
C PHE A 47 -17.98 -2.67 -19.55
N LEU A 48 -18.08 -4.00 -19.66
CA LEU A 48 -19.34 -4.73 -19.47
C LEU A 48 -19.88 -4.66 -18.04
N ASP A 49 -19.00 -4.62 -17.04
CA ASP A 49 -19.42 -4.51 -15.64
C ASP A 49 -20.11 -3.17 -15.34
N GLN A 50 -19.85 -2.12 -16.13
CA GLN A 50 -20.60 -0.86 -16.06
C GLN A 50 -22.11 -1.08 -16.34
N PHE A 51 -22.46 -2.02 -17.23
CA PHE A 51 -23.86 -2.31 -17.55
C PHE A 51 -24.61 -3.03 -16.43
N LYS A 52 -23.91 -3.53 -15.40
CA LYS A 52 -24.53 -4.16 -14.22
C LYS A 52 -24.98 -3.14 -13.18
N GLU A 53 -24.67 -1.85 -13.35
CA GLU A 53 -25.11 -0.82 -12.40
C GLU A 53 -26.65 -0.73 -12.40
N PRO A 54 -27.31 -0.73 -11.23
CA PRO A 54 -28.77 -0.80 -11.13
C PRO A 54 -29.51 0.28 -11.95
N MET A 55 -28.94 1.49 -12.02
CA MET A 55 -29.52 2.59 -12.81
C MET A 55 -29.37 2.39 -14.32
N ILE A 56 -28.25 1.80 -14.78
CA ILE A 56 -28.04 1.50 -16.21
C ILE A 56 -28.92 0.34 -16.63
N LEU A 57 -29.08 -0.70 -15.80
CA LEU A 57 -30.01 -1.81 -16.05
C LEU A 57 -31.45 -1.31 -16.21
N LEU A 58 -31.87 -0.34 -15.41
CA LEU A 58 -33.19 0.27 -15.50
C LEU A 58 -33.38 1.04 -16.83
N LEU A 59 -32.39 1.84 -17.23
CA LEU A 59 -32.40 2.54 -18.52
C LEU A 59 -32.39 1.57 -19.71
N LEU A 60 -31.61 0.50 -19.61
CA LEU A 60 -31.57 -0.56 -20.62
C LEU A 60 -32.91 -1.30 -20.73
N GLY A 61 -33.57 -1.52 -19.58
CA GLY A 61 -34.94 -2.05 -19.51
C GLY A 61 -35.96 -1.13 -20.21
N SER A 62 -35.85 0.19 -20.01
CA SER A 62 -36.67 1.19 -20.72
C SER A 62 -36.47 1.13 -22.23
N ALA A 63 -35.21 1.16 -22.69
CA ALA A 63 -34.88 1.08 -24.11
C ALA A 63 -35.40 -0.21 -24.77
N ALA A 64 -35.30 -1.35 -24.07
CA ALA A 64 -35.82 -2.63 -24.54
C ALA A 64 -37.35 -2.62 -24.69
N VAL A 65 -38.07 -2.06 -23.72
CA VAL A 65 -39.53 -1.92 -23.78
C VAL A 65 -39.94 -1.02 -24.95
N SER A 66 -39.30 0.13 -25.14
CA SER A 66 -39.59 1.03 -26.27
C SER A 66 -39.34 0.37 -27.63
N LEU A 67 -38.31 -0.48 -27.72
CA LEU A 67 -37.99 -1.22 -28.95
C LEU A 67 -39.00 -2.33 -29.24
N ILE A 68 -39.48 -3.05 -28.21
CA ILE A 68 -40.54 -4.06 -28.35
C ILE A 68 -41.84 -3.43 -28.87
N ILE A 69 -42.12 -2.19 -28.48
CA ILE A 69 -43.36 -1.51 -28.85
C ILE A 69 -43.27 -0.82 -30.23
N GLY A 70 -42.07 -0.72 -30.81
CA GLY A 70 -41.84 -0.19 -32.16
C GLY A 70 -41.49 1.30 -32.24
N GLU A 71 -41.33 1.97 -31.09
CA GLU A 71 -40.88 3.37 -30.98
C GLU A 71 -39.35 3.44 -31.09
N VAL A 72 -38.83 3.23 -32.30
CA VAL A 72 -37.38 3.19 -32.58
C VAL A 72 -36.67 4.51 -32.28
N HIS A 73 -37.36 5.65 -32.39
CA HIS A 73 -36.76 6.96 -32.13
C HIS A 73 -36.46 7.18 -30.63
N ASP A 74 -37.38 6.77 -29.75
CA ASP A 74 -37.20 6.88 -28.30
C ASP A 74 -36.16 5.89 -27.80
N ALA A 75 -36.23 4.64 -28.27
CA ALA A 75 -35.23 3.61 -27.96
C ALA A 75 -33.82 4.04 -28.39
N ALA A 76 -33.68 4.63 -29.58
CA ALA A 76 -32.40 5.14 -30.08
C ALA A 76 -31.84 6.28 -29.21
N SER A 77 -32.70 7.18 -28.73
CA SER A 77 -32.29 8.30 -27.87
C SER A 77 -31.74 7.82 -26.52
N ILE A 78 -32.43 6.87 -25.88
CA ILE A 78 -32.00 6.27 -24.60
C ILE A 78 -30.69 5.47 -24.79
N ALA A 79 -30.61 4.67 -25.85
CA ALA A 79 -29.41 3.89 -26.16
C ALA A 79 -28.17 4.79 -26.39
N LEU A 80 -28.35 5.93 -27.09
CA LEU A 80 -27.30 6.91 -27.31
C LEU A 80 -26.82 7.53 -25.98
N ALA A 81 -27.74 7.91 -25.10
CA ALA A 81 -27.41 8.47 -23.79
C ALA A 81 -26.61 7.48 -22.92
N ILE A 82 -27.05 6.21 -22.84
CA ILE A 82 -26.35 5.15 -22.09
C ILE A 82 -24.93 4.95 -22.65
N THR A 83 -24.78 4.91 -23.97
CA THR A 83 -23.49 4.71 -24.63
C THR A 83 -22.51 5.83 -24.28
N ILE A 84 -22.95 7.09 -24.29
CA ILE A 84 -22.12 8.25 -23.92
C ILE A 84 -21.69 8.13 -22.44
N VAL A 85 -22.63 7.87 -21.53
CA VAL A 85 -22.33 7.76 -20.09
C VAL A 85 -21.35 6.62 -19.80
N CYS A 86 -21.57 5.44 -20.37
CA CYS A 86 -20.68 4.29 -20.19
C CYS A 86 -19.28 4.56 -20.75
N THR A 87 -19.19 5.21 -21.91
CA THR A 87 -17.90 5.55 -22.53
C THR A 87 -17.13 6.56 -21.69
N VAL A 88 -17.79 7.61 -21.19
CA VAL A 88 -17.17 8.61 -20.32
C VAL A 88 -16.68 7.96 -19.01
N ALA A 89 -17.51 7.14 -18.37
CA ALA A 89 -17.13 6.42 -17.16
C ALA A 89 -15.94 5.47 -17.38
N PHE A 90 -15.92 4.75 -18.50
CA PHE A 90 -14.83 3.83 -18.86
C PHE A 90 -13.51 4.56 -19.12
N ILE A 91 -13.51 5.63 -19.93
CA ILE A 91 -12.31 6.43 -20.21
C ILE A 91 -11.72 6.99 -18.91
N GLN A 92 -12.58 7.38 -17.96
CA GLN A 92 -12.15 7.90 -16.66
C GLN A 92 -11.50 6.84 -15.79
N ASN A 93 -12.01 5.60 -15.78
CA ASN A 93 -11.41 4.50 -15.03
C ASN A 93 -10.07 4.05 -15.64
N TYR A 94 -9.96 4.02 -16.96
CA TYR A 94 -8.77 3.55 -17.68
C TYR A 94 -7.53 4.43 -17.45
N ARG A 95 -7.69 5.77 -17.41
CA ARG A 95 -6.54 6.69 -17.25
C ARG A 95 -5.83 6.55 -15.89
N SER A 96 -6.51 5.99 -14.90
CA SER A 96 -6.04 5.98 -13.51
C SER A 96 -5.24 4.74 -13.12
N GLU A 97 -5.38 3.65 -13.88
CA GLU A 97 -4.65 2.38 -13.67
C GLU A 97 -3.22 2.44 -14.23
N LYS A 98 -3.03 3.10 -15.37
CA LYS A 98 -1.73 3.18 -16.08
C LYS A 98 -0.59 3.86 -15.30
N ALA A 99 -0.90 4.56 -14.21
CA ALA A 99 0.10 5.19 -13.34
C ALA A 99 0.78 4.20 -12.38
N LEU A 100 0.23 3.00 -12.19
CA LEU A 100 0.77 1.99 -11.27
C LEU A 100 1.84 1.10 -11.95
N GLU A 101 1.79 0.97 -13.28
CA GLU A 101 2.67 0.09 -14.07
C GLU A 101 4.13 0.58 -14.15
N SER A 102 4.38 1.86 -13.90
CA SER A 102 5.69 2.49 -14.06
C SER A 102 6.70 2.20 -12.93
N LEU A 103 6.39 1.27 -12.03
CA LEU A 103 7.24 0.91 -10.88
C LEU A 103 7.99 -0.42 -11.07
N LYS A 104 8.16 -0.89 -12.31
CA LYS A 104 9.09 -2.00 -12.61
C LYS A 104 10.53 -1.48 -12.65
N MET A 105 11.34 -1.85 -11.64
CA MET A 105 12.73 -1.43 -11.49
C MET A 105 13.69 -2.59 -11.78
N LEU A 106 14.80 -2.32 -12.48
CA LEU A 106 15.93 -3.23 -12.76
C LEU A 106 17.05 -3.04 -11.72
N MET A 107 17.69 -4.12 -11.22
CA MET A 107 18.54 -4.09 -10.01
C MET A 107 19.70 -5.16 -10.01
N PRO A 108 20.53 -5.31 -8.92
CA PRO A 108 22.00 -5.53 -8.90
C PRO A 108 22.58 -6.90 -9.34
N PRO A 109 23.92 -7.02 -9.49
CA PRO A 109 24.62 -8.26 -9.84
C PRO A 109 24.50 -9.40 -8.81
N ASN A 110 24.47 -10.64 -9.30
CA ASN A 110 24.33 -11.88 -8.52
C ASN A 110 25.52 -12.84 -8.74
N LEU A 111 25.70 -13.83 -7.85
CA LEU A 111 26.75 -14.86 -7.95
C LEU A 111 26.14 -16.24 -8.26
N ARG A 112 26.49 -16.81 -9.43
CA ARG A 112 26.14 -18.19 -9.83
C ARG A 112 27.36 -18.86 -10.46
N ASP A 113 27.55 -20.15 -10.18
CA ASP A 113 28.69 -20.94 -10.69
C ASP A 113 30.06 -20.24 -10.54
N ASN A 114 30.30 -19.65 -9.37
CA ASN A 114 31.53 -18.96 -8.99
C ASN A 114 31.89 -17.72 -9.85
N ASN A 115 30.94 -17.23 -10.67
CA ASN A 115 31.09 -16.04 -11.49
C ASN A 115 30.03 -14.99 -11.13
N LEU A 116 30.44 -13.71 -11.15
CA LEU A 116 29.53 -12.59 -11.00
C LEU A 116 28.80 -12.37 -12.33
N HIS A 117 27.47 -12.45 -12.27
CA HIS A 117 26.60 -12.26 -13.40
C HIS A 117 25.51 -11.25 -13.06
N GLU A 118 25.33 -10.26 -13.92
CA GLU A 118 24.18 -9.36 -13.87
C GLU A 118 22.97 -10.05 -14.49
N PHE A 119 21.92 -10.26 -13.69
CA PHE A 119 20.65 -10.85 -14.12
C PHE A 119 19.50 -9.92 -13.75
N ASN A 120 18.35 -10.11 -14.41
CA ASN A 120 17.13 -9.43 -14.02
C ASN A 120 16.69 -9.90 -12.61
N ALA A 121 16.16 -9.00 -11.78
CA ALA A 121 15.68 -9.36 -10.45
C ALA A 121 14.57 -10.42 -10.50
N SER A 122 13.79 -10.46 -11.59
CA SER A 122 12.75 -11.47 -11.85
C SER A 122 13.27 -12.90 -11.97
N GLU A 123 14.56 -13.05 -12.23
CA GLU A 123 15.23 -14.32 -12.42
C GLU A 123 15.77 -14.94 -11.11
N LEU A 124 15.67 -14.22 -10.00
CA LEU A 124 16.12 -14.67 -8.69
C LEU A 124 15.24 -15.78 -8.13
N VAL A 125 15.89 -16.75 -7.50
CA VAL A 125 15.23 -17.87 -6.82
C VAL A 125 15.78 -18.03 -5.40
N PRO A 126 15.00 -18.62 -4.48
CA PRO A 126 15.49 -18.95 -3.15
C PRO A 126 16.79 -19.78 -3.21
N GLY A 127 17.82 -19.33 -2.48
CA GLY A 127 19.16 -19.90 -2.50
C GLY A 127 20.18 -19.15 -3.36
N ASP A 128 19.78 -18.22 -4.23
CA ASP A 128 20.77 -17.39 -4.94
C ASP A 128 21.58 -16.53 -3.95
N ILE A 129 22.84 -16.25 -4.30
CA ILE A 129 23.69 -15.34 -3.54
C ILE A 129 23.72 -14.00 -4.25
N VAL A 130 23.31 -12.96 -3.52
CA VAL A 130 23.27 -11.59 -4.00
C VAL A 130 24.38 -10.81 -3.31
N ILE A 131 25.11 -10.00 -4.09
CA ILE A 131 26.12 -9.09 -3.57
C ILE A 131 25.56 -7.68 -3.62
N LEU A 132 25.60 -7.01 -2.48
CA LEU A 132 25.07 -5.67 -2.30
C LEU A 132 26.21 -4.66 -2.16
N SER A 133 26.12 -3.58 -2.91
CA SER A 133 26.97 -2.40 -2.83
C SER A 133 26.15 -1.13 -2.63
N VAL A 134 26.82 -0.05 -2.26
CA VAL A 134 26.19 1.26 -2.08
C VAL A 134 25.47 1.70 -3.36
N GLY A 135 24.20 2.09 -3.22
CA GLY A 135 23.32 2.47 -4.32
C GLY A 135 22.44 1.35 -4.85
N ASP A 136 22.72 0.09 -4.50
CA ASP A 136 21.90 -1.04 -4.91
C ASP A 136 20.59 -1.07 -4.13
N ARG A 137 19.52 -1.47 -4.82
CA ARG A 137 18.26 -1.85 -4.17
C ARG A 137 18.25 -3.35 -3.93
N ILE A 138 17.73 -3.77 -2.79
CA ILE A 138 17.67 -5.18 -2.41
C ILE A 138 16.57 -5.88 -3.24
N PRO A 139 16.90 -6.91 -4.04
CA PRO A 139 15.98 -7.45 -5.06
C PRO A 139 15.01 -8.53 -4.59
N ALA A 140 15.29 -9.15 -3.45
CA ALA A 140 14.46 -10.16 -2.80
C ALA A 140 14.79 -10.12 -1.30
N ASP A 141 14.05 -10.83 -0.45
CA ASP A 141 14.44 -10.89 0.95
C ASP A 141 15.69 -11.75 1.11
N LEU A 142 16.72 -11.18 1.74
CA LEU A 142 18.04 -11.77 1.88
C LEU A 142 18.36 -12.05 3.34
N ARG A 143 18.86 -13.24 3.65
CA ARG A 143 19.59 -13.47 4.90
C ARG A 143 21.06 -13.11 4.69
N LEU A 144 21.50 -12.07 5.41
CA LEU A 144 22.86 -11.55 5.30
C LEU A 144 23.88 -12.43 6.04
N PHE A 145 24.92 -12.89 5.38
CA PHE A 145 25.95 -13.71 6.04
C PHE A 145 27.34 -13.07 6.04
N ASP A 146 27.57 -12.08 5.19
CA ASP A 146 28.77 -11.26 5.17
C ASP A 146 28.35 -9.79 5.11
N CYS A 147 28.84 -8.95 6.03
CA CYS A 147 28.45 -7.55 6.15
C CYS A 147 29.64 -6.71 6.61
N SER A 148 29.93 -5.64 5.87
CA SER A 148 30.93 -4.64 6.23
C SER A 148 30.27 -3.27 6.26
N ASP A 149 29.98 -2.77 7.47
CA ASP A 149 29.30 -1.49 7.76
C ASP A 149 28.04 -1.25 6.90
N LEU A 150 27.26 -2.31 6.68
CA LEU A 150 26.06 -2.25 5.85
C LEU A 150 24.99 -1.37 6.51
N GLN A 151 24.56 -0.35 5.77
CA GLN A 151 23.48 0.57 6.15
C GLN A 151 22.41 0.55 5.06
N VAL A 152 21.16 0.28 5.46
CA VAL A 152 20.03 0.14 4.55
C VAL A 152 18.94 1.12 4.92
N ASP A 153 18.42 1.83 3.92
CA ASP A 153 17.27 2.70 4.02
C ASP A 153 15.98 1.86 3.93
N GLU A 154 15.37 1.63 5.09
CA GLU A 154 14.14 0.86 5.25
C GLU A 154 12.90 1.75 5.36
N SER A 155 13.00 3.03 4.97
CA SER A 155 11.90 4.00 5.04
C SER A 155 10.67 3.55 4.24
N THR A 156 10.87 2.80 3.15
CA THR A 156 9.77 2.26 2.33
C THR A 156 8.94 1.21 3.06
N LEU A 157 9.52 0.49 4.02
CA LEU A 157 8.84 -0.57 4.77
C LEU A 157 8.41 -0.11 6.17
N THR A 158 9.22 0.72 6.82
CA THR A 158 9.04 1.13 8.22
C THR A 158 8.55 2.57 8.41
N GLY A 159 8.69 3.41 7.39
CA GLY A 159 8.43 4.84 7.50
C GLY A 159 9.46 5.61 8.34
N GLU A 160 10.56 5.01 8.77
CA GLU A 160 11.61 5.70 9.51
C GLU A 160 12.74 6.18 8.58
N VAL A 161 13.30 7.36 8.88
CA VAL A 161 14.24 8.07 7.98
C VAL A 161 15.69 7.59 8.17
N ASP A 162 16.02 7.12 9.36
CA ASP A 162 17.39 6.78 9.73
C ASP A 162 17.80 5.44 9.10
N PRO A 163 18.93 5.38 8.39
CA PRO A 163 19.45 4.12 7.85
C PRO A 163 19.71 3.10 8.96
N VAL A 164 19.21 1.89 8.77
CA VAL A 164 19.35 0.79 9.72
C VAL A 164 20.68 0.08 9.47
N ARG A 165 21.49 -0.07 10.53
CA ARG A 165 22.72 -0.87 10.48
C ARG A 165 22.38 -2.35 10.53
N LYS A 166 22.91 -3.10 9.56
CA LYS A 166 22.68 -4.53 9.41
C LYS A 166 23.92 -5.34 9.81
N HIS A 167 23.69 -6.56 10.27
CA HIS A 167 24.77 -7.47 10.69
C HIS A 167 24.52 -8.93 10.26
N SER A 168 25.57 -9.71 10.11
CA SER A 168 25.45 -11.12 9.68
C SER A 168 25.04 -12.09 10.80
N GLN A 169 25.18 -11.69 12.07
CA GLN A 169 24.94 -12.56 13.23
C GLN A 169 23.49 -13.06 13.32
N SER A 170 23.30 -14.27 13.87
CA SER A 170 21.98 -14.82 14.12
C SER A 170 21.32 -14.08 15.29
N ILE A 171 20.07 -13.66 15.09
CA ILE A 171 19.27 -13.03 16.13
C ILE A 171 18.47 -14.12 16.85
N LEU A 172 18.59 -14.14 18.18
CA LEU A 172 17.69 -14.90 19.05
C LEU A 172 16.52 -13.99 19.41
N LEU A 173 15.43 -14.09 18.64
CA LEU A 173 14.22 -13.34 18.98
C LEU A 173 13.63 -13.94 20.27
N PRO A 174 13.36 -13.11 21.30
CA PRO A 174 12.61 -13.61 22.44
C PRO A 174 11.28 -14.14 21.92
N ARG A 175 10.94 -15.40 22.24
CA ARG A 175 9.61 -15.95 21.97
C ARG A 175 8.61 -14.93 22.49
N SER A 176 7.77 -14.40 21.60
CA SER A 176 6.71 -13.46 21.94
C SER A 176 6.04 -13.97 23.21
N LYS A 177 6.26 -13.29 24.33
CA LYS A 177 5.52 -13.57 25.55
C LYS A 177 4.09 -13.28 25.18
N THR A 178 3.29 -14.33 24.98
CA THR A 178 1.86 -14.19 24.91
C THR A 178 1.46 -13.36 26.13
N PHE A 179 0.74 -12.26 25.89
CA PHE A 179 0.39 -11.23 26.88
C PHE A 179 -0.39 -11.79 28.11
N ALA A 180 -0.64 -13.10 28.15
CA ALA A 180 -1.39 -13.83 29.17
C ALA A 180 -0.60 -14.19 30.45
N THR A 181 0.73 -14.00 30.50
CA THR A 181 1.58 -14.53 31.61
C THR A 181 2.30 -13.49 32.47
N LEU A 182 1.91 -12.21 32.40
CA LEU A 182 2.56 -11.14 33.20
C LEU A 182 1.73 -10.62 34.38
N HIS A 183 0.58 -11.22 34.71
CA HIS A 183 -0.26 -10.80 35.85
C HIS A 183 -0.42 -11.83 36.98
N ALA A 184 0.40 -12.88 37.04
CA ALA A 184 0.30 -13.86 38.14
C ALA A 184 1.07 -13.43 39.42
N ASP A 185 2.06 -12.55 39.32
CA ASP A 185 2.91 -12.21 40.47
C ASP A 185 3.03 -10.70 40.64
N THR A 186 2.07 -10.09 41.34
CA THR A 186 2.29 -8.94 42.25
C THR A 186 0.97 -8.57 42.92
N HIS A 187 0.75 -9.10 44.12
CA HIS A 187 -0.17 -8.49 45.08
C HIS A 187 0.45 -7.17 45.58
N SER A 188 -0.04 -6.03 45.09
CA SER A 188 -0.10 -4.79 45.88
C SER A 188 -0.92 -3.72 45.15
N THR A 189 -2.13 -3.50 45.64
CA THR A 189 -2.85 -2.21 45.73
C THR A 189 -2.50 -1.11 44.73
N ILE A 190 -3.38 -0.84 43.77
CA ILE A 190 -3.89 0.50 43.37
C ILE A 190 -5.11 0.26 42.46
N HIS A 191 -6.25 0.85 42.81
CA HIS A 191 -7.48 0.84 42.01
C HIS A 191 -7.36 1.79 40.80
N PRO A 192 -7.77 1.35 39.59
CA PRO A 192 -8.29 2.25 38.57
C PRO A 192 -9.79 2.03 38.36
N THR A 193 -10.48 3.16 38.24
CA THR A 193 -11.92 3.34 38.05
C THR A 193 -12.46 2.52 36.88
N GLN A 194 -13.51 1.76 37.14
CA GLN A 194 -14.32 1.02 36.16
C GLN A 194 -15.06 1.98 35.25
N THR A 195 -14.72 2.03 33.96
CA THR A 195 -15.71 2.23 32.88
C THR A 195 -15.12 1.70 31.57
N PHE A 196 -15.89 0.91 30.82
CA PHE A 196 -15.58 0.29 29.52
C PHE A 196 -14.85 -1.07 29.53
N LEU A 197 -15.51 -2.09 30.08
CA LEU A 197 -15.38 -3.47 29.60
C LEU A 197 -16.74 -4.17 29.73
N ASN A 198 -17.60 -3.95 28.74
CA ASN A 198 -18.72 -4.83 28.42
C ASN A 198 -18.77 -4.96 26.90
N MET A 199 -18.02 -5.92 26.36
CA MET A 199 -18.31 -6.52 25.07
C MET A 199 -17.86 -7.99 25.11
N ASP A 200 -18.73 -8.86 24.62
CA ASP A 200 -18.89 -10.26 25.01
C ASP A 200 -17.69 -11.19 24.70
N VAL A 201 -17.15 -11.82 25.75
CA VAL A 201 -16.13 -12.89 25.66
C VAL A 201 -16.76 -14.29 25.47
N GLN A 202 -18.06 -14.37 25.15
CA GLN A 202 -18.74 -15.64 24.91
C GLN A 202 -18.63 -16.17 23.47
N ALA A 203 -18.14 -15.38 22.51
CA ALA A 203 -18.02 -15.79 21.11
C ALA A 203 -16.72 -16.57 20.77
N LEU A 204 -15.75 -16.68 21.69
CA LEU A 204 -14.43 -17.30 21.43
C LEU A 204 -14.24 -18.71 22.03
N LYS A 205 -15.30 -19.30 22.61
CA LYS A 205 -15.23 -20.64 23.22
C LYS A 205 -15.84 -21.77 22.39
N SER A 206 -16.51 -21.50 21.26
CA SER A 206 -17.18 -22.55 20.46
C SER A 206 -16.33 -23.15 19.32
N THR A 207 -15.13 -22.64 19.04
CA THR A 207 -14.32 -23.12 17.89
C THR A 207 -13.04 -23.86 18.31
N ARG A 208 -13.05 -24.53 19.47
CA ARG A 208 -11.85 -25.19 20.03
C ARG A 208 -11.98 -26.70 20.27
N SER A 209 -12.82 -27.39 19.51
CA SER A 209 -13.11 -28.82 19.72
C SER A 209 -12.66 -29.79 18.61
N HIS A 210 -11.90 -29.37 17.59
CA HIS A 210 -11.47 -30.32 16.54
C HIS A 210 -10.06 -30.07 16.00
N ILE A 211 -9.00 -30.20 16.80
CA ILE A 211 -7.69 -30.72 16.33
C ILE A 211 -6.97 -31.35 17.53
N SER A 212 -7.18 -32.65 17.74
CA SER A 212 -6.32 -33.49 18.57
C SER A 212 -5.94 -34.72 17.73
N ALA A 213 -4.77 -34.69 17.11
CA ALA A 213 -4.14 -35.88 16.53
C ALA A 213 -3.02 -36.33 17.47
N PRO A 214 -2.86 -37.64 17.74
CA PRO A 214 -1.86 -38.15 18.68
C PRO A 214 -0.46 -38.08 18.07
N LEU A 215 0.53 -37.73 18.89
CA LEU A 215 1.92 -38.13 18.67
C LEU A 215 1.97 -39.66 18.83
N ASP A 216 2.33 -40.37 17.76
CA ASP A 216 3.13 -41.61 17.78
C ASP A 216 3.28 -42.13 16.34
N ASN A 217 4.46 -41.93 15.75
CA ASN A 217 5.15 -42.85 14.83
C ASN A 217 6.36 -42.15 14.21
N LEU A 218 7.55 -42.43 14.78
CA LEU A 218 8.84 -42.26 14.13
C LEU A 218 8.97 -43.32 13.03
N GLY A 219 8.52 -42.97 11.83
CA GLY A 219 8.89 -43.66 10.60
C GLY A 219 9.93 -42.83 9.85
N PHE A 220 11.11 -43.40 9.65
CA PHE A 220 12.04 -42.93 8.62
C PHE A 220 11.32 -43.03 7.26
N ASP A 221 11.02 -41.89 6.65
CA ASP A 221 10.52 -41.80 5.28
C ASP A 221 11.53 -40.97 4.49
N ASP A 222 12.37 -41.68 3.72
CA ASP A 222 13.33 -41.12 2.76
C ASP A 222 12.58 -40.48 1.59
N ARG A 223 11.93 -39.33 1.84
CA ARG A 223 11.42 -38.44 0.79
C ARG A 223 12.45 -37.34 0.56
N GLU A 224 12.90 -37.24 -0.68
CA GLU A 224 13.74 -36.14 -1.19
C GLU A 224 13.30 -34.80 -0.58
N GLU A 225 14.19 -34.17 0.19
CA GLU A 225 13.96 -32.87 0.81
C GLU A 225 13.78 -31.81 -0.29
N HIS A 226 12.53 -31.62 -0.74
CA HIS A 226 12.17 -30.51 -1.59
C HIS A 226 12.41 -29.21 -0.81
N VAL A 227 13.43 -28.44 -1.22
CA VAL A 227 13.76 -27.13 -0.64
C VAL A 227 12.54 -26.23 -0.75
N SER A 228 11.81 -26.05 0.35
CA SER A 228 10.66 -25.14 0.41
C SER A 228 11.18 -23.72 0.66
N PRO A 229 10.55 -22.65 0.11
CA PRO A 229 10.89 -21.29 0.47
C PRO A 229 10.72 -21.15 1.97
N LEU A 230 11.69 -20.52 2.64
CA LEU A 230 11.50 -20.21 4.05
C LEU A 230 10.41 -19.17 4.13
N GLU A 231 9.37 -19.44 4.92
CA GLU A 231 8.30 -18.47 5.18
C GLU A 231 8.93 -17.12 5.58
N ALA A 232 8.35 -16.03 5.06
CA ALA A 232 8.74 -14.68 5.46
C ALA A 232 8.82 -14.60 6.99
N PRO A 233 9.82 -13.91 7.54
CA PRO A 233 9.94 -13.78 8.99
C PRO A 233 8.71 -13.04 9.54
N LYS A 234 7.87 -13.73 10.33
CA LYS A 234 6.63 -13.19 10.95
C LYS A 234 6.88 -12.23 12.11
N HIS A 235 8.01 -11.53 12.09
CA HIS A 235 8.45 -10.62 13.14
C HIS A 235 8.54 -9.19 12.60
N SER A 236 8.46 -8.21 13.50
CA SER A 236 8.58 -6.80 13.12
C SER A 236 9.90 -6.58 12.36
N ALA A 237 9.83 -5.89 11.22
CA ALA A 237 10.98 -5.62 10.37
C ALA A 237 12.15 -4.97 11.14
N HIS A 238 11.81 -4.16 12.15
CA HIS A 238 12.76 -3.47 13.03
C HIS A 238 13.67 -4.42 13.82
N ASP A 239 13.20 -5.62 14.18
CA ASP A 239 13.97 -6.55 15.01
C ASP A 239 14.93 -7.42 14.17
N LEU A 240 14.79 -7.39 12.85
CA LEU A 240 15.46 -8.29 11.91
C LEU A 240 16.66 -7.60 11.26
N LEU A 241 17.65 -7.26 12.07
CA LEU A 241 18.89 -6.59 11.64
C LEU A 241 19.81 -7.45 10.76
N ASN A 242 19.49 -8.73 10.60
CA ASN A 242 20.29 -9.68 9.84
C ASN A 242 19.61 -10.13 8.54
N ILE A 243 18.53 -9.43 8.18
CA ILE A 243 17.76 -9.60 6.96
C ILE A 243 17.79 -8.27 6.19
N GLY A 244 18.01 -8.37 4.88
CA GLY A 244 17.80 -7.28 3.93
C GLY A 244 16.45 -7.47 3.25
N PHE A 245 15.55 -6.49 3.35
CA PHE A 245 14.21 -6.58 2.81
C PHE A 245 14.13 -6.10 1.36
N MET A 246 13.34 -6.81 0.55
CA MET A 246 13.08 -6.45 -0.84
C MET A 246 12.60 -4.99 -0.98
N GLY A 247 13.15 -4.26 -1.96
CA GLY A 247 12.77 -2.88 -2.29
C GLY A 247 13.50 -1.78 -1.51
N THR A 248 14.18 -2.13 -0.41
CA THR A 248 15.00 -1.20 0.38
C THR A 248 16.31 -0.83 -0.33
N LEU A 249 16.91 0.32 0.03
CA LEU A 249 18.07 0.89 -0.66
C LEU A 249 19.34 0.82 0.22
N VAL A 250 20.44 0.34 -0.33
CA VAL A 250 21.74 0.31 0.37
C VAL A 250 22.37 1.70 0.35
N ARG A 251 22.55 2.30 1.53
CA ARG A 251 23.13 3.64 1.72
C ARG A 251 24.63 3.63 1.97
N GLY A 252 25.14 2.55 2.58
CA GLY A 252 26.53 2.44 2.99
C GLY A 252 26.97 1.00 3.15
N GLY A 253 28.27 0.75 2.97
CA GLY A 253 28.89 -0.55 3.15
C GLY A 253 28.65 -1.55 2.02
N HIS A 254 29.06 -2.80 2.27
CA HIS A 254 28.89 -3.93 1.37
C HIS A 254 28.38 -5.14 2.13
N ALA A 255 27.62 -6.01 1.45
CA ALA A 255 27.17 -7.26 2.04
C ALA A 255 26.98 -8.36 1.01
N LYS A 256 26.96 -9.60 1.50
CA LYS A 256 26.49 -10.77 0.76
C LYS A 256 25.35 -11.41 1.53
N GLY A 257 24.30 -11.76 0.80
CA GLY A 257 23.13 -12.40 1.36
C GLY A 257 22.65 -13.55 0.49
N VAL A 258 22.06 -14.55 1.13
CA VAL A 258 21.35 -15.63 0.43
C VAL A 258 19.87 -15.29 0.34
N VAL A 259 19.27 -15.47 -0.83
CA VAL A 259 17.83 -15.25 -1.04
C VAL A 259 17.05 -16.27 -0.22
N ILE A 260 16.19 -15.78 0.68
CA ILE A 260 15.32 -16.63 1.51
C ILE A 260 13.88 -16.67 0.98
N ALA A 261 13.40 -15.55 0.45
CA ALA A 261 12.04 -15.43 -0.07
C ALA A 261 11.98 -14.45 -1.25
N THR A 262 11.12 -14.75 -2.21
CA THR A 262 10.93 -14.01 -3.47
C THR A 262 9.46 -13.64 -3.68
N ALA A 263 9.21 -12.57 -4.44
CA ALA A 263 7.89 -12.11 -4.88
C ALA A 263 6.83 -12.16 -3.76
N LYS A 264 5.69 -12.85 -3.99
CA LYS A 264 4.55 -12.98 -3.06
C LYS A 264 4.94 -13.53 -1.68
N HIS A 265 6.06 -14.27 -1.61
CA HIS A 265 6.56 -14.86 -0.36
C HIS A 265 7.51 -13.95 0.42
N SER A 266 7.91 -12.80 -0.13
CA SER A 266 8.68 -11.79 0.61
C SER A 266 7.80 -11.02 1.58
N THR A 267 8.42 -10.39 2.60
CA THR A 267 7.73 -9.49 3.54
C THR A 267 7.03 -8.35 2.81
N PHE A 268 7.68 -7.73 1.81
CA PHE A 268 7.03 -6.72 0.98
C PHE A 268 5.90 -7.31 0.14
N GLY A 269 6.04 -8.54 -0.35
CA GLY A 269 5.01 -9.26 -1.11
C GLY A 269 3.77 -9.60 -0.32
N GLU A 270 3.90 -9.93 0.97
CA GLU A 270 2.75 -10.14 1.86
C GLU A 270 1.96 -8.83 2.04
N VAL A 271 2.65 -7.72 2.32
CA VAL A 271 2.03 -6.38 2.39
C VAL A 271 1.37 -6.02 1.06
N PHE A 272 2.05 -6.26 -0.06
CA PHE A 272 1.53 -5.99 -1.40
C PHE A 272 0.28 -6.82 -1.72
N THR A 273 0.27 -8.10 -1.33
CA THR A 273 -0.88 -9.00 -1.53
C THR A 273 -2.08 -8.56 -0.69
N LEU A 274 -1.85 -8.14 0.56
CA LEU A 274 -2.90 -7.56 1.41
C LEU A 274 -3.48 -6.30 0.77
N MET A 275 -2.63 -5.40 0.26
CA MET A 275 -3.06 -4.18 -0.43
C MET A 275 -3.84 -4.47 -1.72
N GLN A 276 -3.50 -5.51 -2.48
CA GLN A 276 -4.24 -5.90 -3.69
C GLN A 276 -5.57 -6.59 -3.37
N SER A 277 -5.63 -7.38 -2.30
CA SER A 277 -6.81 -8.17 -1.94
C SER A 277 -8.00 -7.34 -1.46
N GLU A 278 -7.79 -6.05 -1.17
CA GLU A 278 -8.81 -5.16 -0.68
C GLU A 278 -9.41 -4.33 -1.84
N GLU A 279 -10.53 -4.80 -2.39
CA GLU A 279 -11.30 -4.04 -3.38
C GLU A 279 -11.71 -2.68 -2.79
N SER A 280 -11.50 -1.60 -3.55
CA SER A 280 -11.82 -0.26 -3.07
C SER A 280 -13.32 -0.15 -2.72
N PRO A 281 -13.68 0.23 -1.48
CA PRO A 281 -15.07 0.26 -1.05
C PRO A 281 -15.89 1.30 -1.81
N ARG A 282 -17.18 1.01 -2.04
CA ARG A 282 -18.16 1.96 -2.61
C ARG A 282 -18.29 3.20 -1.73
N THR A 283 -18.38 4.38 -2.37
CA THR A 283 -18.44 5.67 -1.66
C THR A 283 -19.83 5.96 -1.07
N PRO A 284 -19.94 6.88 -0.10
CA PRO A 284 -21.22 7.19 0.54
C PRO A 284 -22.35 7.60 -0.44
N LEU A 285 -22.06 8.44 -1.43
CA LEU A 285 -23.01 8.86 -2.46
C LEU A 285 -23.34 7.71 -3.40
N GLN A 286 -22.37 6.86 -3.76
CA GLN A 286 -22.68 5.66 -4.55
C GLN A 286 -23.63 4.74 -3.80
N ARG A 287 -23.41 4.49 -2.50
CA ARG A 287 -24.35 3.72 -1.66
C ARG A 287 -25.72 4.39 -1.57
N GLY A 288 -25.76 5.71 -1.45
CA GLY A 288 -26.99 6.50 -1.46
C GLY A 288 -27.74 6.40 -2.79
N MET A 289 -27.03 6.52 -3.91
CA MET A 289 -27.56 6.38 -5.27
C MET A 289 -28.04 4.95 -5.55
N ASP A 290 -27.34 3.93 -5.06
CA ASP A 290 -27.78 2.54 -5.16
C ASP A 290 -29.08 2.31 -4.37
N LEU A 291 -29.20 2.93 -3.19
CA LEU A 291 -30.42 2.86 -2.38
C LEU A 291 -31.58 3.59 -3.06
N LEU A 292 -31.36 4.83 -3.51
CA LEU A 292 -32.35 5.61 -4.26
C LEU A 292 -32.73 4.89 -5.55
N GLY A 293 -31.77 4.34 -6.27
CA GLY A 293 -31.97 3.54 -7.46
C GLY A 293 -32.83 2.31 -7.19
N LYS A 294 -32.56 1.55 -6.12
CA LYS A 294 -33.40 0.41 -5.70
C LYS A 294 -34.82 0.84 -5.31
N GLN A 295 -34.96 1.92 -4.55
CA GLN A 295 -36.26 2.45 -4.15
C GLN A 295 -37.08 2.92 -5.35
N LEU A 296 -36.48 3.71 -6.24
CA LEU A 296 -37.08 4.15 -7.50
C LEU A 296 -37.45 2.95 -8.37
N THR A 297 -36.56 1.97 -8.52
CA THR A 297 -36.84 0.76 -9.29
C THR A 297 -38.06 0.02 -8.73
N MET A 298 -38.15 -0.16 -7.41
CA MET A 298 -39.31 -0.81 -6.79
C MET A 298 -40.60 0.01 -6.98
N ILE A 299 -40.54 1.33 -6.75
CA ILE A 299 -41.71 2.20 -6.91
C ILE A 299 -42.17 2.23 -8.36
N SER A 300 -41.25 2.44 -9.31
CA SER A 300 -41.55 2.46 -10.74
C SER A 300 -42.12 1.12 -11.20
N MET A 301 -41.59 -0.02 -10.72
CA MET A 301 -42.15 -1.33 -11.06
C MET A 301 -43.59 -1.51 -10.56
N VAL A 302 -43.90 -1.08 -9.33
CA VAL A 302 -45.27 -1.10 -8.80
C VAL A 302 -46.19 -0.20 -9.61
N ILE A 303 -45.75 1.04 -9.90
CA ILE A 303 -46.51 2.00 -10.71
C ILE A 303 -46.78 1.44 -12.10
N ILE A 304 -45.76 0.89 -12.76
CA ILE A 304 -45.86 0.22 -14.06
C ILE A 304 -46.92 -0.89 -14.03
N ILE A 305 -46.88 -1.77 -13.03
CA ILE A 305 -47.85 -2.88 -12.92
C ILE A 305 -49.27 -2.33 -12.78
N VAL A 306 -49.47 -1.34 -11.91
CA VAL A 306 -50.79 -0.70 -11.69
C VAL A 306 -51.28 -0.02 -12.97
N ILE A 307 -50.40 0.72 -13.64
CA ILE A 307 -50.67 1.39 -14.91
C ILE A 307 -51.04 0.40 -16.00
N VAL A 308 -50.31 -0.71 -16.13
CA VAL A 308 -50.60 -1.74 -17.13
C VAL A 308 -51.97 -2.36 -16.86
N ILE A 309 -52.31 -2.62 -15.59
CA ILE A 309 -53.64 -3.12 -15.20
C ILE A 309 -54.74 -2.11 -15.58
N PHE A 310 -54.57 -0.83 -15.28
CA PHE A 310 -55.54 0.22 -15.65
C PHE A 310 -55.59 0.45 -17.17
N GLY A 311 -54.45 0.39 -17.86
CA GLY A 311 -54.33 0.55 -19.31
C GLY A 311 -55.01 -0.58 -20.07
N LEU A 312 -54.92 -1.82 -19.57
CA LEU A 312 -55.67 -2.97 -20.06
C LEU A 312 -57.18 -2.76 -19.90
N ILE A 313 -57.63 -2.13 -18.80
CA ILE A 313 -59.04 -1.79 -18.57
C ILE A 313 -59.50 -0.62 -19.46
N GLN A 314 -58.64 0.36 -19.74
CA GLN A 314 -58.98 1.60 -20.48
C GLN A 314 -58.65 1.58 -21.98
N HIS A 315 -58.09 0.49 -22.52
CA HIS A 315 -57.65 0.39 -23.92
C HIS A 315 -56.74 1.57 -24.36
N ARG A 316 -55.85 2.05 -23.49
CA ARG A 316 -54.88 3.12 -23.83
C ARG A 316 -53.51 2.55 -24.21
N SER A 317 -52.78 3.32 -25.03
CA SER A 317 -51.41 3.00 -25.41
C SER A 317 -50.50 3.01 -24.19
N LEU A 318 -49.85 1.88 -23.92
CA LEU A 318 -48.97 1.65 -22.77
C LEU A 318 -47.70 2.54 -22.77
N LEU A 319 -47.44 3.25 -23.88
CA LEU A 319 -46.23 3.98 -24.20
C LEU A 319 -46.01 5.26 -23.37
N GLU A 320 -47.03 6.12 -23.24
CA GLU A 320 -46.85 7.43 -22.61
C GLU A 320 -46.60 7.35 -21.10
N LEU A 321 -46.97 6.23 -20.46
CA LEU A 321 -46.89 6.10 -19.01
C LEU A 321 -45.55 5.53 -18.50
N PHE A 322 -44.78 4.83 -19.33
CA PHE A 322 -43.49 4.25 -18.93
C PHE A 322 -42.36 5.30 -18.91
N ASN A 323 -42.34 6.18 -19.92
CA ASN A 323 -41.27 7.18 -20.09
C ASN A 323 -41.23 8.24 -18.97
N VAL A 324 -42.31 8.46 -18.23
CA VAL A 324 -42.39 9.50 -17.19
C VAL A 324 -41.76 9.06 -15.86
N ALA A 325 -41.54 7.75 -15.66
CA ALA A 325 -41.23 7.20 -14.34
C ALA A 325 -39.72 7.04 -14.03
N ILE A 326 -38.83 7.29 -15.00
CA ILE A 326 -37.40 7.01 -14.87
C ILE A 326 -36.60 8.32 -14.83
N PRO A 327 -35.86 8.62 -13.75
CA PRO A 327 -35.03 9.82 -13.67
C PRO A 327 -33.73 9.63 -14.46
N GLU A 328 -33.81 9.82 -15.77
CA GLU A 328 -32.67 9.64 -16.70
C GLU A 328 -31.51 10.61 -16.44
N GLY A 329 -31.79 11.79 -15.89
CA GLY A 329 -30.79 12.84 -15.68
C GLY A 329 -29.90 12.64 -14.45
N LEU A 330 -30.31 11.83 -13.47
CA LEU A 330 -29.64 11.79 -12.16
C LEU A 330 -28.20 11.25 -12.21
N PRO A 331 -27.88 10.15 -12.93
CA PRO A 331 -26.50 9.68 -13.08
C PRO A 331 -25.61 10.69 -13.84
N ILE A 332 -26.17 11.34 -14.86
CA ILE A 332 -25.44 12.30 -15.70
C ILE A 332 -25.03 13.52 -14.87
N VAL A 333 -25.98 14.08 -14.11
CA VAL A 333 -25.72 15.25 -13.26
C VAL A 333 -24.66 14.93 -12.21
N VAL A 334 -24.69 13.75 -11.58
CA VAL A 334 -23.69 13.35 -10.60
C VAL A 334 -22.30 13.22 -11.23
N THR A 335 -22.16 12.54 -12.37
CA THR A 335 -20.87 12.37 -13.04
C THR A 335 -20.27 13.71 -13.49
N VAL A 336 -21.09 14.61 -14.06
CA VAL A 336 -20.65 15.94 -14.50
C VAL A 336 -20.21 16.80 -13.31
N THR A 337 -20.98 16.80 -12.22
CA THR A 337 -20.65 17.60 -11.02
C THR A 337 -19.36 17.10 -10.35
N LEU A 338 -19.15 15.78 -10.24
CA LEU A 338 -17.90 15.20 -9.73
C LEU A 338 -16.71 15.53 -10.63
N ALA A 339 -16.87 15.47 -11.96
CA ALA A 339 -15.82 15.82 -12.92
C ALA A 339 -15.41 17.30 -12.81
N ILE A 340 -16.36 18.22 -12.65
CA ILE A 340 -16.07 19.63 -12.38
C ILE A 340 -15.29 19.78 -11.06
N GLY A 341 -15.66 19.02 -10.03
CA GLY A 341 -14.94 18.97 -8.76
C GLY A 341 -13.48 18.53 -8.92
N GLN A 342 -13.25 17.46 -9.69
CA GLN A 342 -11.90 16.96 -10.00
C GLN A 342 -11.05 18.02 -10.71
N ILE A 343 -11.59 18.70 -11.73
CA ILE A 343 -10.86 19.75 -12.47
C ILE A 343 -10.45 20.90 -11.53
N ARG A 344 -11.36 21.31 -10.62
CA ARG A 344 -11.07 22.34 -9.61
C ARG A 344 -9.99 21.89 -8.62
N MET A 345 -10.00 20.63 -8.18
CA MET A 345 -8.94 20.08 -7.31
C MET A 345 -7.59 20.02 -8.04
N ALA A 346 -7.58 19.58 -9.30
CA ALA A 346 -6.37 19.50 -10.11
C ALA A 346 -5.74 20.90 -10.33
N SER A 347 -6.56 21.93 -10.50
CA SER A 347 -6.07 23.33 -10.59
C SER A 347 -5.36 23.83 -9.32
N ARG A 348 -5.53 23.13 -8.19
CA ARG A 348 -4.87 23.38 -6.91
C ARG A 348 -3.81 22.32 -6.57
N ASN A 349 -3.26 21.64 -7.58
CA ASN A 349 -2.27 20.57 -7.45
C ASN A 349 -2.74 19.34 -6.66
N ALA A 350 -4.05 19.14 -6.50
CA ALA A 350 -4.62 17.92 -5.90
C ALA A 350 -5.16 17.01 -7.01
N ILE A 351 -4.39 15.98 -7.36
CA ILE A 351 -4.74 15.06 -8.45
C ILE A 351 -5.59 13.92 -7.92
N VAL A 352 -6.83 13.83 -8.38
CA VAL A 352 -7.75 12.75 -8.00
C VAL A 352 -7.74 11.67 -9.08
N LYS A 353 -7.38 10.44 -8.71
CA LYS A 353 -7.35 9.28 -9.61
C LYS A 353 -8.74 8.66 -9.84
N LYS A 354 -9.60 8.59 -8.83
CA LYS A 354 -10.96 8.01 -8.96
C LYS A 354 -12.01 9.08 -8.68
N LEU A 355 -12.96 9.33 -9.58
CA LEU A 355 -14.01 10.35 -9.39
C LEU A 355 -14.76 10.22 -8.05
N PRO A 356 -15.12 9.02 -7.57
CA PRO A 356 -15.80 8.89 -6.28
C PRO A 356 -14.95 9.38 -5.08
N ALA A 357 -13.63 9.48 -5.21
CA ALA A 357 -12.76 9.99 -4.15
C ALA A 357 -12.97 11.49 -3.88
N VAL A 358 -13.45 12.27 -4.87
CA VAL A 358 -13.83 13.69 -4.68
C VAL A 358 -14.90 13.83 -3.59
N GLU A 359 -15.87 12.94 -3.62
CA GLU A 359 -16.99 12.90 -2.69
C GLU A 359 -16.58 12.34 -1.32
N THR A 360 -15.81 11.25 -1.34
CA THR A 360 -15.26 10.66 -0.10
C THR A 360 -14.50 11.71 0.71
N LEU A 361 -13.67 12.54 0.05
CA LEU A 361 -12.90 13.61 0.70
C LEU A 361 -13.80 14.66 1.38
N GLY A 362 -14.98 14.94 0.83
CA GLY A 362 -15.95 15.87 1.40
C GLY A 362 -16.70 15.34 2.63
N CYS A 363 -16.73 14.02 2.80
CA CYS A 363 -17.43 13.34 3.89
C CYS A 363 -16.49 12.69 4.92
N VAL A 364 -15.18 12.94 4.84
CA VAL A 364 -14.20 12.36 5.78
C VAL A 364 -14.45 12.90 7.20
N ASN A 365 -14.61 11.97 8.15
CA ASN A 365 -14.69 12.26 9.58
C ASN A 365 -13.39 11.93 10.32
N VAL A 366 -12.58 11.00 9.80
CA VAL A 366 -11.32 10.56 10.37
C VAL A 366 -10.25 10.59 9.30
N ILE A 367 -9.20 11.38 9.51
CA ILE A 367 -8.02 11.41 8.65
C ILE A 367 -6.92 10.61 9.33
N CYS A 368 -6.60 9.45 8.77
CA CYS A 368 -5.39 8.71 9.12
C CYS A 368 -4.26 9.26 8.24
N THR A 369 -3.23 9.82 8.86
CA THR A 369 -2.07 10.37 8.16
C THR A 369 -0.83 9.65 8.61
N ASP A 370 0.04 9.35 7.66
CA ASP A 370 1.40 8.93 7.98
C ASP A 370 2.20 10.14 8.51
N LYS A 371 3.20 9.89 9.35
CA LYS A 371 4.10 10.90 9.91
C LYS A 371 5.12 11.31 8.86
N THR A 372 5.90 10.35 8.40
CA THR A 372 7.11 10.58 7.62
C THR A 372 6.77 10.80 6.15
N GLY A 373 7.26 11.89 5.56
CA GLY A 373 7.00 12.22 4.15
C GLY A 373 5.59 12.73 3.85
N THR A 374 4.67 12.69 4.83
CA THR A 374 3.31 13.25 4.72
C THR A 374 3.13 14.49 5.59
N ILE A 375 3.28 14.36 6.93
CA ILE A 375 3.30 15.53 7.82
C ILE A 375 4.69 16.17 7.84
N THR A 376 5.74 15.35 7.83
CA THR A 376 7.13 15.81 7.83
C THR A 376 7.71 15.80 6.42
N LYS A 377 8.74 16.62 6.16
CA LYS A 377 9.45 16.64 4.87
C LYS A 377 10.33 15.42 4.61
N ASN A 378 10.40 14.44 5.52
CA ASN A 378 11.36 13.33 5.47
C ASN A 378 12.83 13.81 5.40
N GLU A 379 13.12 14.96 6.02
CA GLU A 379 14.43 15.61 6.01
C GLU A 379 14.82 15.95 7.46
N MET A 380 15.96 15.43 7.92
CA MET A 380 16.45 15.72 9.27
C MET A 380 16.87 17.20 9.35
N THR A 381 16.18 17.97 10.20
CA THR A 381 16.39 19.42 10.31
C THR A 381 16.76 19.77 11.75
N VAL A 382 17.82 20.57 11.92
CA VAL A 382 18.19 21.12 13.24
C VAL A 382 17.09 22.09 13.69
N THR A 383 16.52 21.86 14.86
CA THR A 383 15.45 22.71 15.42
C THR A 383 15.92 23.53 16.62
N LYS A 384 16.91 23.03 17.36
CA LYS A 384 17.46 23.68 18.54
C LYS A 384 18.97 23.50 18.59
N VAL A 385 19.65 24.57 18.97
CA VAL A 385 21.09 24.63 19.17
C VAL A 385 21.35 25.07 20.61
N VAL A 386 22.20 24.34 21.31
CA VAL A 386 22.65 24.71 22.65
C VAL A 386 24.16 24.92 22.60
N THR A 387 24.64 26.11 22.93
CA THR A 387 26.09 26.39 22.93
C THR A 387 26.74 26.06 24.28
N SER A 388 28.06 26.02 24.32
CA SER A 388 28.84 25.85 25.57
C SER A 388 28.57 26.94 26.60
N GLY A 389 28.03 28.09 26.18
CA GLY A 389 27.58 29.17 27.07
C GLY A 389 26.20 28.93 27.70
N LEU A 390 25.60 27.74 27.56
CA LEU A 390 24.22 27.39 27.96
C LEU A 390 23.13 28.20 27.25
N GLU A 391 23.52 28.81 26.15
CA GLU A 391 22.70 29.59 25.25
C GLU A 391 21.81 28.67 24.40
N ARG A 392 20.50 28.92 24.39
CA ARG A 392 19.52 28.13 23.63
C ARG A 392 18.96 28.94 22.48
N VAL A 393 19.13 28.41 21.28
CA VAL A 393 18.68 29.04 20.04
C VAL A 393 17.76 28.07 19.31
N SER A 394 16.56 28.53 18.98
CA SER A 394 15.66 27.83 18.08
C SER A 394 15.98 28.19 16.63
N VAL A 395 15.98 27.19 15.76
CA VAL A 395 16.23 27.33 14.33
C VAL A 395 14.89 27.26 13.63
N THR A 396 14.54 28.30 12.89
CA THR A 396 13.39 28.29 11.98
C THR A 396 13.84 27.84 10.59
N GLY A 397 12.90 27.27 9.82
CA GLY A 397 13.20 26.60 8.56
C GLY A 397 12.91 25.10 8.65
N VAL A 398 12.51 24.50 7.53
CA VAL A 398 12.22 23.07 7.44
C VAL A 398 12.90 22.52 6.20
N GLY A 399 13.73 21.51 6.40
CA GLY A 399 14.45 20.83 5.34
C GLY A 399 15.75 21.52 4.93
N TYR A 400 16.27 21.13 3.76
CA TYR A 400 17.54 21.63 3.21
C TYR A 400 17.42 22.92 2.38
N SER A 401 16.27 23.62 2.45
CA SER A 401 16.05 24.84 1.67
C SER A 401 17.01 25.95 2.12
N PRO A 402 17.85 26.49 1.22
CA PRO A 402 18.82 27.54 1.55
C PRO A 402 18.18 28.91 1.83
N LEU A 403 16.87 29.05 1.60
CA LEU A 403 16.13 30.31 1.73
C LEU A 403 15.18 30.23 2.93
N GLY A 404 15.49 30.97 4.00
CA GLY A 404 14.49 31.35 5.01
C GLY A 404 14.72 30.91 6.46
N GLY A 405 15.89 30.35 6.80
CA GLY A 405 16.17 30.02 8.19
C GLY A 405 16.56 31.23 9.04
N LYS A 406 15.82 31.51 10.11
CA LYS A 406 16.14 32.51 11.13
C LYS A 406 16.45 31.81 12.45
N LEU A 407 17.44 32.31 13.18
CA LEU A 407 17.76 31.88 14.52
C LEU A 407 17.05 32.77 15.54
N ILE A 408 16.20 32.18 16.38
CA ILE A 408 15.41 32.88 17.41
C ILE A 408 15.87 32.37 18.78
N TRP A 409 16.34 33.28 19.63
CA TRP A 409 16.69 32.97 21.01
C TRP A 409 15.44 32.82 21.89
N ASP A 410 15.51 32.01 22.95
CA ASP A 410 14.41 31.88 23.95
C ASP A 410 14.00 33.24 24.58
N MET A 411 14.81 34.29 24.40
CA MET A 411 14.59 35.66 24.89
C MET A 411 14.22 36.65 23.76
N GLU A 412 13.23 36.29 22.92
CA GLU A 412 12.47 37.13 21.96
C GLU A 412 13.22 38.11 21.02
N SER A 413 14.55 38.08 20.97
CA SER A 413 15.35 39.00 20.16
C SER A 413 16.12 38.24 19.06
N SER A 414 15.90 38.65 17.81
CA SER A 414 16.67 38.18 16.66
C SER A 414 18.03 38.89 16.66
N ILE A 415 19.12 38.17 16.86
CA ILE A 415 20.49 38.71 16.81
C ILE A 415 21.24 38.04 15.66
N SER A 416 22.06 38.81 14.95
CA SER A 416 22.93 38.32 13.89
C SER A 416 24.00 37.37 14.45
N VAL A 417 24.25 36.28 13.73
CA VAL A 417 25.18 35.21 14.11
C VAL A 417 26.63 35.67 14.25
N GLU A 418 26.97 36.79 13.60
CA GLU A 418 28.29 37.41 13.69
C GLU A 418 28.66 37.85 15.11
N THR A 419 27.67 38.08 15.97
CA THR A 419 27.88 38.65 17.32
C THR A 419 28.29 37.60 18.36
N ASN A 420 28.05 36.31 18.11
CA ASN A 420 28.31 35.24 19.09
C ASN A 420 29.37 34.24 18.60
N GLY A 421 30.56 34.28 19.23
CA GLY A 421 31.69 33.44 18.88
C GLY A 421 31.46 31.93 19.06
N ASN A 422 30.58 31.52 19.98
CA ASN A 422 30.29 30.10 20.21
C ASN A 422 29.42 29.52 19.09
N LEU A 423 28.43 30.30 18.64
CA LEU A 423 27.54 29.91 17.55
C LEU A 423 28.29 29.88 16.22
N ARG A 424 29.16 30.87 15.98
CA ARG A 424 30.05 30.90 14.82
C ARG A 424 30.95 29.66 14.76
N ARG A 425 31.53 29.24 15.88
CA ARG A 425 32.34 27.99 15.94
C ARG A 425 31.52 26.74 15.63
N LEU A 426 30.28 26.63 16.14
CA LEU A 426 29.41 25.49 15.82
C LEU A 426 29.10 25.39 14.31
N ILE A 427 28.98 26.53 13.64
CA ILE A 427 28.77 26.62 12.20
C ILE A 427 30.06 26.33 11.42
N GLU A 428 31.20 26.89 11.84
CA GLU A 428 32.51 26.64 11.21
C GLU A 428 32.92 25.15 11.28
N VAL A 429 32.48 24.43 12.30
CA VAL A 429 32.71 22.97 12.45
C VAL A 429 31.75 22.13 11.58
N GLY A 430 30.78 22.76 10.90
CA GLY A 430 29.84 22.09 9.98
C GLY A 430 28.71 21.31 10.67
N PHE A 431 28.47 21.56 11.96
CA PHE A 431 27.41 20.88 12.73
C PHE A 431 26.00 21.41 12.44
N ILE A 432 25.94 22.61 11.87
CA ILE A 432 24.73 23.25 11.34
C ILE A 432 25.07 23.58 9.90
N ASP A 433 24.26 23.13 8.95
CA ASP A 433 24.48 23.43 7.53
C ASP A 433 24.69 24.94 7.35
N LEU A 434 25.85 25.31 6.82
CA LEU A 434 26.35 26.69 6.66
C LEU A 434 25.36 27.62 5.91
N TRP A 435 24.40 27.01 5.22
CA TRP A 435 23.43 27.66 4.34
C TRP A 435 22.29 28.37 5.06
N VAL A 436 22.00 28.04 6.32
CA VAL A 436 20.95 28.72 7.12
C VAL A 436 21.21 30.24 7.23
N LEU A 437 22.45 30.70 6.99
CA LEU A 437 22.85 32.09 7.28
C LEU A 437 23.33 32.94 6.12
N SER A 438 23.49 32.39 4.91
CA SER A 438 23.95 33.21 3.77
C SER A 438 23.01 34.40 3.46
N ASN A 439 21.79 34.40 3.99
CA ASN A 439 20.80 35.47 3.80
C ASN A 439 20.38 36.23 5.08
N SER A 440 20.96 35.95 6.25
CA SER A 440 20.77 36.84 7.41
C SER A 440 21.79 38.00 7.45
N ALA A 441 22.78 37.98 6.56
CA ALA A 441 23.84 38.97 6.43
C ALA A 441 23.70 39.87 5.17
N ARG A 442 22.52 39.91 4.55
CA ARG A 442 22.18 40.88 3.48
C ARG A 442 20.93 41.67 3.81
#